data_AF-A0A7X6I803-F1
#
_entry.id   AF-A0A7X6I803-F1
#
_cell.length_a   1.000
_cell.length_b   1.000
_cell.length_c   1.000
_cell.angle_alpha   90.00
_cell.angle_beta   90.00
_cell.angle_gamma   90.00
#
_symmetry.space_group_name_H-M   'P 1'
#
loop_
_entity.id
_entity.type
_entity.pdbx_description
1 polymer ?
#
loop_
_entity_poly.entity_id
_entity_poly.type
_entity_poly.pdbx_seq_one_letter_code
_entity_poly.pdbx_strand_id
1 'polypeptide(L)'
;MPKAASKAKAPAPAYTKTVAYDVAEQLRTPAEMAAYLDAWLEEAPDDVAGITRALGDIARAKGMSQVARDAGLSRESLYKALSENGNPSFATVLKVARALGVKFHAQPA
;
A
#
# COMPACT_ATOMS: atom_id res chain seq x y z
N MET A 1 55.79 -42.28 6.41
CA MET A 1 54.47 -42.26 5.73
C MET A 1 53.72 -41.00 6.15
N PRO A 2 53.08 -40.26 5.24
CA PRO A 2 52.76 -38.85 5.42
C PRO A 2 51.47 -38.62 6.23
N LYS A 3 51.45 -37.59 7.08
CA LYS A 3 50.26 -37.08 7.78
C LYS A 3 49.32 -36.40 6.79
N ALA A 4 48.04 -36.78 6.82
CA ALA A 4 46.98 -36.11 6.07
C ALA A 4 46.80 -34.66 6.57
N ALA A 5 46.95 -33.68 5.67
CA ALA A 5 46.63 -32.29 5.94
C ALA A 5 45.10 -32.11 5.97
N SER A 6 44.58 -31.64 7.10
CA SER A 6 43.16 -31.27 7.23
C SER A 6 42.90 -29.97 6.49
N LYS A 7 42.02 -30.00 5.48
CA LYS A 7 41.62 -28.80 4.73
C LYS A 7 40.71 -27.94 5.60
N ALA A 8 41.11 -26.68 5.85
CA ALA A 8 40.26 -25.70 6.51
C ALA A 8 39.05 -25.35 5.64
N LYS A 9 37.85 -25.38 6.23
CA LYS A 9 36.58 -25.03 5.58
C LYS A 9 36.54 -23.52 5.35
N ALA A 10 36.41 -23.09 4.09
CA ALA A 10 36.29 -21.68 3.73
C ALA A 10 35.04 -21.05 4.39
N PRO A 11 35.08 -19.77 4.81
CA PRO A 11 33.96 -19.11 5.44
C PRO A 11 32.79 -18.98 4.45
N ALA A 12 31.57 -19.26 4.92
CA ALA A 12 30.37 -19.09 4.12
C ALA A 12 30.17 -17.60 3.78
N PRO A 13 29.70 -17.27 2.56
CA PRO A 13 29.49 -15.89 2.15
C PRO A 13 28.45 -15.20 3.05
N ALA A 14 28.74 -13.98 3.47
CA ALA A 14 27.81 -13.15 4.21
C ALA A 14 26.75 -12.61 3.24
N TYR A 15 25.51 -13.09 3.35
CA TYR A 15 24.38 -12.58 2.60
C TYR A 15 23.65 -11.50 3.40
N THR A 16 23.26 -10.42 2.73
CA THR A 16 22.38 -9.38 3.29
C THR A 16 20.98 -9.96 3.45
N LYS A 17 20.42 -9.88 4.67
CA LYS A 17 19.03 -10.26 4.92
C LYS A 17 18.10 -9.19 4.36
N THR A 18 17.18 -9.58 3.50
CA THR A 18 16.12 -8.72 2.96
C THR A 18 14.77 -9.09 3.55
N VAL A 19 13.83 -8.15 3.53
CA VAL A 19 12.43 -8.37 3.92
C VAL A 19 11.52 -8.04 2.74
N ALA A 20 10.32 -8.61 2.72
CA ALA A 20 9.31 -8.24 1.73
C ALA A 20 8.89 -6.78 1.93
N TYR A 21 8.79 -6.03 0.83
CA TYR A 21 8.38 -4.63 0.88
C TYR A 21 6.85 -4.53 0.88
N ASP A 22 6.28 -3.86 1.88
CA ASP A 22 4.87 -3.46 1.91
C ASP A 22 4.78 -1.93 1.96
N VAL A 23 4.13 -1.34 0.95
CA VAL A 23 3.86 0.11 0.88
C VAL A 23 3.13 0.60 2.13
N ALA A 24 2.19 -0.19 2.66
CA ALA A 24 1.38 0.24 3.80
C ALA A 24 2.24 0.54 5.06
N GLU A 25 3.40 -0.10 5.20
CA GLU A 25 4.34 0.16 6.31
C GLU A 25 5.13 1.47 6.16
N GLN A 26 5.14 2.05 4.96
CA GLN A 26 5.81 3.32 4.65
C GLN A 26 4.87 4.53 4.69
N LEU A 27 3.56 4.32 4.65
CA LEU A 27 2.54 5.39 4.70
C LEU A 27 2.23 5.77 6.16
N ARG A 28 3.16 6.45 6.83
CA ARG A 28 3.11 6.70 8.30
C ARG A 28 2.45 8.01 8.66
N THR A 29 2.47 8.97 7.74
CA THR A 29 1.96 10.33 7.95
C THR A 29 0.85 10.67 6.95
N PRO A 30 -0.06 11.61 7.32
CA PRO A 30 -1.09 12.08 6.38
C PRO A 30 -0.51 12.67 5.09
N ALA A 31 0.67 13.30 5.16
CA ALA A 31 1.34 13.88 4.00
C ALA A 31 1.84 12.81 3.03
N GLU A 32 2.43 11.71 3.53
CA GLU A 32 2.86 10.58 2.71
C GLU A 32 1.67 9.90 2.02
N MET A 33 0.56 9.72 2.74
CA MET A 33 -0.67 9.15 2.19
C MET A 33 -1.25 10.01 1.05
N ALA A 34 -1.28 11.33 1.25
CA ALA A 34 -1.76 12.26 0.23
C ALA A 34 -0.84 12.24 -1.00
N ALA A 35 0.48 12.37 -0.80
CA ALA A 35 1.46 12.36 -1.89
C ALA A 35 1.44 11.04 -2.67
N TYR A 36 1.25 9.90 -1.99
CA TYR A 36 1.14 8.61 -2.65
C TYR A 36 -0.09 8.50 -3.55
N LEU A 37 -1.26 8.97 -3.07
CA LEU A 37 -2.47 8.99 -3.90
C LEU A 37 -2.34 9.99 -5.06
N ASP A 38 -1.74 11.15 -4.81
CA ASP A 38 -1.53 12.20 -5.82
C ASP A 38 -0.65 11.69 -6.96
N ALA A 39 0.45 11.00 -6.64
CA ALA A 39 1.31 10.38 -7.65
C ALA A 39 0.56 9.38 -8.56
N TRP A 40 -0.40 8.61 -8.01
CA TRP A 40 -1.24 7.72 -8.83
C TRP A 40 -2.20 8.50 -9.74
N LEU A 41 -2.75 9.61 -9.26
CA LEU A 41 -3.64 10.47 -10.06
C LEU A 41 -2.88 11.20 -11.18
N GLU A 42 -1.62 11.55 -10.96
CA GLU A 42 -0.77 12.26 -11.93
C GLU A 42 -0.15 11.32 -12.97
N GLU A 43 0.52 10.25 -12.53
CA GLU A 43 1.31 9.37 -13.41
C GLU A 43 0.46 8.34 -14.14
N ALA A 44 -0.69 7.95 -13.58
CA ALA A 44 -1.58 6.94 -14.14
C ALA A 44 -3.07 7.28 -13.95
N PRO A 45 -3.55 8.43 -14.45
CA PRO A 45 -4.92 8.93 -14.23
C PRO A 45 -6.02 7.97 -14.70
N ASP A 46 -5.74 7.15 -15.72
CA ASP A 46 -6.70 6.19 -16.29
C ASP A 46 -6.62 4.79 -15.63
N ASP A 47 -5.66 4.55 -14.73
CA ASP A 47 -5.53 3.28 -14.00
C ASP A 47 -6.40 3.25 -12.75
N VAL A 48 -7.69 2.99 -12.96
CA VAL A 48 -8.69 2.86 -11.89
C VAL A 48 -8.30 1.78 -10.87
N ALA A 49 -7.68 0.67 -11.32
CA ALA A 49 -7.28 -0.42 -10.43
C ALA A 49 -6.10 0.00 -9.55
N GLY A 50 -5.12 0.71 -10.12
CA GLY A 50 -4.00 1.32 -9.42
C GLY A 50 -4.45 2.33 -8.36
N ILE A 51 -5.33 3.27 -8.72
CA ILE A 51 -5.89 4.25 -7.78
C ILE A 51 -6.69 3.56 -6.66
N THR A 52 -7.49 2.54 -7.00
CA THR A 52 -8.24 1.77 -6.01
C THR A 52 -7.32 1.02 -5.05
N ARG A 53 -6.22 0.44 -5.57
CA ARG A 53 -5.18 -0.21 -4.77
C ARG A 53 -4.49 0.80 -3.84
N ALA A 54 -4.16 1.98 -4.32
CA ALA A 54 -3.54 3.03 -3.51
C ALA A 54 -4.42 3.43 -2.32
N LEU A 55 -5.73 3.61 -2.55
CA LEU A 55 -6.70 3.82 -1.47
C LEU A 55 -6.74 2.65 -0.49
N GLY A 56 -6.64 1.42 -0.99
CA GLY A 56 -6.53 0.20 -0.19
C GLY A 56 -5.27 0.20 0.69
N ASP A 57 -4.12 0.54 0.14
CA ASP A 57 -2.84 0.61 0.87
C ASP A 57 -2.90 1.65 2.00
N ILE A 58 -3.42 2.84 1.72
CA ILE A 58 -3.61 3.90 2.71
C ILE A 58 -4.60 3.44 3.79
N ALA A 59 -5.69 2.75 3.41
CA ALA A 59 -6.64 2.19 4.36
C ALA A 59 -6.03 1.11 5.25
N ARG A 60 -5.13 0.28 4.72
CA ARG A 60 -4.36 -0.70 5.50
C ARG A 60 -3.44 0.00 6.49
N ALA A 61 -2.70 1.02 6.05
CA ALA A 61 -1.80 1.81 6.90
C ALA A 61 -2.52 2.52 8.06
N LYS A 62 -3.72 3.07 7.79
CA LYS A 62 -4.55 3.75 8.80
C LYS A 62 -5.34 2.80 9.71
N GLY A 63 -5.60 1.59 9.25
CA GLY A 63 -6.37 0.57 9.95
C GLY A 63 -7.78 0.40 9.40
N MET A 64 -8.01 -0.75 8.75
CA MET A 64 -9.25 -1.07 8.02
C MET A 64 -10.54 -0.95 8.85
N SER A 65 -10.49 -1.33 10.13
CA SER A 65 -11.66 -1.27 11.01
C SER A 65 -12.12 0.17 11.28
N GLN A 66 -11.16 1.09 11.45
CA GLN A 66 -11.45 2.50 11.67
C GLN A 66 -11.98 3.14 10.38
N VAL A 67 -11.32 2.87 9.26
CA VAL A 67 -11.73 3.39 7.94
C VAL A 67 -13.13 2.95 7.56
N ALA A 68 -13.49 1.67 7.76
CA ALA A 68 -14.83 1.18 7.47
C ALA A 68 -15.90 1.94 8.27
N ARG A 69 -15.66 2.15 9.57
CA ARG A 69 -16.57 2.91 10.44
C ARG A 69 -16.72 4.35 9.97
N ASP A 70 -15.61 5.04 9.73
CA ASP A 70 -15.61 6.45 9.33
C ASP A 70 -16.21 6.67 7.94
N ALA A 71 -16.06 5.69 7.03
CA ALA A 71 -16.66 5.71 5.71
C ALA A 71 -18.15 5.29 5.71
N GLY A 72 -18.68 4.79 6.83
CA GLY A 72 -20.04 4.24 6.90
C GLY A 72 -20.23 3.00 6.03
N LEU A 73 -19.21 2.13 5.97
CA LEU A 73 -19.18 0.90 5.18
C LEU A 73 -19.01 -0.32 6.10
N SER A 74 -19.46 -1.48 5.66
CA SER A 74 -19.06 -2.72 6.32
C SER A 74 -17.60 -3.01 6.00
N ARG A 75 -16.91 -3.77 6.86
CA ARG A 75 -15.53 -4.20 6.58
C ARG A 75 -15.47 -5.02 5.29
N GLU A 76 -16.45 -5.90 5.08
CA GLU A 76 -16.55 -6.73 3.87
C GLU A 76 -16.72 -5.86 2.62
N SER A 77 -17.62 -4.88 2.64
CA SER A 77 -17.82 -4.00 1.49
C SER A 77 -16.58 -3.16 1.21
N LEU A 78 -15.89 -2.68 2.25
CA LEU A 78 -14.62 -1.95 2.10
C LEU A 78 -13.52 -2.83 1.50
N TYR A 79 -13.35 -4.07 1.98
CA TYR A 79 -12.37 -5.01 1.42
C TYR A 79 -12.68 -5.35 -0.04
N LYS A 80 -13.94 -5.61 -0.38
CA LYS A 80 -14.34 -5.89 -1.77
C LYS A 80 -14.09 -4.68 -2.67
N ALA A 81 -14.46 -3.49 -2.19
CA ALA A 81 -14.32 -2.23 -2.93
C ALA A 81 -12.85 -1.87 -3.22
N LEU A 82 -11.94 -2.10 -2.27
CA LEU A 82 -10.52 -1.72 -2.39
C LEU A 82 -9.60 -2.91 -2.73
N SER A 83 -10.16 -4.05 -3.11
CA SER A 83 -9.38 -5.21 -3.55
C SER A 83 -8.72 -4.98 -4.90
N GLU A 84 -7.77 -5.84 -5.27
CA GLU A 84 -7.10 -5.80 -6.59
C GLU A 84 -8.07 -5.80 -7.77
N ASN A 85 -9.21 -6.49 -7.63
CA ASN A 85 -10.27 -6.54 -8.64
C ASN A 85 -11.50 -5.71 -8.24
N GLY A 86 -11.32 -4.79 -7.30
CA GLY A 86 -12.37 -3.90 -6.80
C GLY A 86 -12.82 -2.93 -7.89
N ASN A 87 -14.12 -2.65 -7.92
CA ASN A 87 -14.69 -1.59 -8.74
C ASN A 87 -15.60 -0.73 -7.85
N PRO A 88 -15.01 0.12 -6.99
CA PRO A 88 -15.80 0.97 -6.10
C PRO A 88 -16.58 1.98 -6.92
N SER A 89 -17.84 2.21 -6.57
CA SER A 89 -18.56 3.37 -7.11
C SER A 89 -17.86 4.66 -6.70
N PHE A 90 -18.00 5.72 -7.50
CA PHE A 90 -17.42 7.02 -7.16
C PHE A 90 -17.87 7.54 -5.78
N ALA A 91 -19.12 7.25 -5.39
CA ALA A 91 -19.62 7.57 -4.05
C ALA A 91 -18.83 6.86 -2.94
N THR A 92 -18.43 5.60 -3.16
CA THR A 92 -17.57 4.86 -2.23
C THR A 92 -16.18 5.46 -2.17
N VAL A 93 -15.60 5.83 -3.32
CA VAL A 93 -14.29 6.50 -3.39
C VAL A 93 -14.28 7.78 -2.56
N LEU A 94 -15.29 8.64 -2.71
CA LEU A 94 -15.38 9.89 -1.93
C LEU A 94 -15.55 9.67 -0.42
N LYS A 95 -16.32 8.65 -0.02
CA LYS A 95 -16.47 8.27 1.41
C LYS A 95 -15.15 7.78 1.99
N VAL A 96 -14.46 6.90 1.26
CA VAL A 96 -13.17 6.36 1.68
C VAL A 96 -12.12 7.48 1.74
N ALA A 97 -11.99 8.31 0.71
CA ALA A 97 -11.07 9.46 0.70
C ALA A 97 -11.25 10.34 1.95
N ARG A 98 -12.50 10.69 2.29
CA ARG A 98 -12.81 11.44 3.51
C ARG A 98 -12.40 10.71 4.78
N ALA A 99 -12.70 9.42 4.89
CA ALA A 99 -12.33 8.59 6.03
C ALA A 99 -10.80 8.45 6.17
N LEU A 100 -10.06 8.47 5.07
CA LEU A 100 -8.60 8.46 5.07
C LEU A 100 -8.02 9.83 5.43
N GLY A 101 -8.77 10.92 5.23
CA GLY A 101 -8.33 12.30 5.49
C GLY A 101 -7.69 12.96 4.26
N VAL A 102 -7.92 12.40 3.07
CA VAL A 102 -7.45 12.94 1.79
C VAL A 102 -8.58 13.70 1.07
N LYS A 103 -8.22 14.66 0.22
CA LYS A 103 -9.16 15.48 -0.55
C LYS A 103 -8.74 15.49 -2.01
N PHE A 104 -9.69 15.31 -2.91
CA PHE A 104 -9.46 15.54 -4.34
C PHE A 104 -9.50 17.04 -4.63
N HIS A 105 -8.66 17.48 -5.55
CA HIS A 105 -8.60 18.85 -6.03
C HIS A 105 -8.69 18.86 -7.57
N ALA A 106 -9.51 19.73 -8.13
CA ALA A 106 -9.63 19.89 -9.58
C ALA A 106 -8.74 21.06 -10.03
N GLN A 107 -7.98 20.84 -11.11
CA GLN A 107 -7.13 21.84 -11.74
C GLN A 107 -7.48 21.95 -13.23
N PRO A 108 -7.29 23.13 -13.85
CA PRO A 108 -7.34 23.25 -15.31
C PRO A 108 -6.31 22.35 -15.98
N ALA A 109 -6.67 21.79 -17.14
CA ALA A 109 -5.76 21.00 -17.99
C ALA A 109 -4.85 21.90 -18.83
#